data_AF-A0A9P1KC61-F1
#
_entry.id   AF-A0A9P1KC61-F1
#
_cell.length_a   1.000
_cell.length_b   1.000
_cell.length_c   1.000
_cell.angle_alpha   90.00
_cell.angle_beta   90.00
_cell.angle_gamma   90.00
#
_symmetry.space_group_name_H-M   'P 1'
#
loop_
_entity.id
_entity.type
_entity.pdbx_description
1 polymer ?
#
loop_
_entity_poly.entity_id
_entity_poly.type
_entity_poly.pdbx_seq_one_letter_code
_entity_poly.pdbx_strand_id
1 'polypeptide(L)'
;MVWYPAFPLCLSIYRRMAHRNYLCYLLVHSRTVASSYLEGCNFLTAAVSTPANSLGHSLLFLWGPEAQWDFTRWCQLGGLWAFVALHGAFALIGFCLRQLEIARLVGIRPYNAIAFTGPIAVFVSVFLMYPLGQSGWFFAPSFGVAGIFRFILFFQGFHNWTLNPFHMMGVAGILGGALLCAIHGATVENTLFEDGEGSNTFRAFEPTQAEETYSMVTANRFWSQIFGIAFSNKRWLHFFMLFVPVTGLWMCSIGVVGLALNLRAYDFVSQELRAAEDPEFETFSSILRTFYLTKVFALGWLQPINLTKTLYSPKKFYLAVTLCNLGLLT
;
A
#
# COMPACT_ATOMS: atom_id res chain seq x y z
N MET A 1 24.64 -14.58 -22.08
CA MET A 1 24.03 -14.09 -23.34
C MET A 1 22.91 -15.03 -23.79
N VAL A 2 21.69 -14.93 -23.23
CA VAL A 2 20.44 -15.46 -23.85
C VAL A 2 19.25 -14.70 -23.21
N TRP A 3 19.00 -13.46 -23.64
CA TRP A 3 17.76 -12.73 -23.32
C TRP A 3 17.51 -11.71 -24.44
N TYR A 4 17.19 -12.17 -25.66
CA TYR A 4 16.87 -11.25 -26.76
C TYR A 4 15.83 -11.66 -27.83
N PRO A 5 15.04 -12.75 -27.73
CA PRO A 5 13.97 -12.98 -28.73
C PRO A 5 12.54 -12.64 -28.25
N ALA A 6 12.28 -12.37 -26.97
CA ALA A 6 10.91 -12.16 -26.48
C ALA A 6 10.33 -10.76 -26.78
N PHE A 7 11.18 -9.74 -26.85
CA PHE A 7 10.76 -8.35 -27.05
C PHE A 7 10.25 -8.04 -28.47
N PRO A 8 10.91 -8.53 -29.55
CA PRO A 8 10.43 -8.31 -30.92
C PRO A 8 9.13 -9.04 -31.24
N LEU A 9 8.90 -10.21 -30.61
CA LEU A 9 7.68 -11.00 -30.79
C LEU A 9 6.45 -10.29 -30.19
N CYS A 10 6.59 -9.73 -28.98
CA CYS A 10 5.58 -8.88 -28.36
C CYS A 10 5.22 -7.65 -29.22
N LEU A 11 6.22 -7.00 -29.81
CA LEU A 11 6.01 -5.80 -30.62
C LEU A 11 5.35 -6.11 -31.98
N SER A 12 5.67 -7.28 -32.57
CA SER A 12 5.05 -7.77 -33.81
C SER A 12 3.58 -8.13 -33.61
N ILE A 13 3.26 -8.78 -32.49
CA ILE A 13 1.90 -9.11 -32.06
C ILE A 13 1.10 -7.83 -31.77
N TYR A 14 1.72 -6.83 -31.11
CA TYR A 14 1.12 -5.51 -30.86
C TYR A 14 0.79 -4.75 -32.16
N ARG A 15 1.71 -4.73 -33.14
CA ARG A 15 1.47 -4.08 -34.45
C ARG A 15 0.37 -4.75 -35.27
N ARG A 16 0.20 -6.07 -35.18
CA ARG A 16 -0.91 -6.78 -35.85
C ARG A 16 -2.26 -6.55 -35.17
N MET A 17 -2.29 -6.29 -33.86
CA MET A 17 -3.52 -6.01 -33.12
C MET A 17 -4.08 -4.60 -33.36
N ALA A 18 -3.23 -3.61 -33.63
CA ALA A 18 -3.66 -2.22 -33.85
C ALA A 18 -4.50 -2.02 -35.12
N HIS A 19 -4.44 -2.94 -36.09
CA HIS A 19 -5.04 -2.76 -37.42
C HIS A 19 -6.48 -3.29 -37.55
N ARG A 20 -7.03 -3.86 -36.48
CA ARG A 20 -8.42 -4.35 -36.49
C ARG A 20 -9.14 -3.84 -35.24
N ASN A 21 -10.35 -3.32 -35.42
CA ASN A 21 -11.23 -2.67 -34.44
C ASN A 21 -11.67 -3.54 -33.22
N TYR A 22 -10.84 -4.46 -32.74
CA TYR A 22 -11.13 -5.41 -31.65
C TYR A 22 -10.69 -4.89 -30.26
N LEU A 23 -10.12 -3.69 -30.19
CA LEU A 23 -9.58 -3.12 -28.95
C LEU A 23 -10.66 -2.49 -28.03
N CYS A 24 -11.88 -2.26 -28.52
CA CYS A 24 -12.98 -1.67 -27.75
C CYS A 24 -13.57 -2.58 -26.65
N TYR A 25 -13.13 -3.84 -26.52
CA TYR A 25 -13.68 -4.81 -25.57
C TYR A 25 -12.65 -5.31 -24.54
N LEU A 26 -11.56 -4.58 -24.32
CA LEU A 26 -10.41 -5.12 -23.58
C LEU A 26 -10.60 -5.21 -22.06
N LEU A 27 -11.57 -4.54 -21.44
CA LEU A 27 -11.67 -4.47 -19.97
C LEU A 27 -13.10 -4.54 -19.40
N VAL A 28 -14.10 -4.94 -20.19
CA VAL A 28 -15.53 -4.78 -19.82
C VAL A 28 -16.08 -5.92 -18.93
N HIS A 29 -15.37 -7.04 -18.74
CA HIS A 29 -15.98 -8.23 -18.09
C HIS A 29 -15.62 -8.47 -16.61
N SER A 30 -14.52 -7.92 -16.07
CA SER A 30 -14.17 -8.08 -14.64
C SER A 30 -14.72 -6.95 -13.76
N ARG A 31 -14.66 -5.71 -14.26
CA ARG A 31 -15.34 -4.50 -13.77
C ARG A 31 -15.69 -3.67 -15.00
N THR A 32 -16.90 -3.12 -15.12
CA THR A 32 -17.28 -2.22 -16.23
C THR A 32 -16.63 -0.84 -16.04
N VAL A 33 -15.30 -0.78 -16.04
CA VAL A 33 -14.50 0.41 -15.72
C VAL A 33 -13.32 0.48 -16.70
N ALA A 34 -13.22 1.59 -17.44
CA ALA A 34 -12.05 1.90 -18.25
C ALA A 34 -10.81 1.95 -17.33
N SER A 35 -9.74 1.25 -17.70
CA SER A 35 -8.55 1.17 -16.83
C SER A 35 -7.22 1.17 -17.59
N SER A 36 -7.23 1.54 -18.87
CA SER A 36 -6.02 1.66 -19.70
C SER A 36 -5.90 3.02 -20.38
N TYR A 37 -4.68 3.40 -20.75
CA TYR A 37 -4.43 4.59 -21.57
C TYR A 37 -5.17 4.54 -22.91
N LEU A 38 -5.37 3.34 -23.47
CA LEU A 38 -6.07 3.12 -24.72
C LEU A 38 -7.56 3.48 -24.64
N GLU A 39 -8.14 3.38 -23.44
CA GLU A 39 -9.52 3.79 -23.16
C GLU A 39 -9.61 5.25 -22.66
N GLY A 40 -8.50 5.98 -22.65
CA GLY A 40 -8.44 7.39 -22.23
C GLY A 40 -8.13 7.61 -20.75
N CYS A 41 -7.71 6.58 -19.99
CA CYS A 41 -7.19 6.79 -18.65
C CYS A 41 -5.87 7.57 -18.66
N ASN A 42 -5.55 8.24 -17.56
CA ASN A 42 -4.26 8.86 -17.32
C ASN A 42 -3.44 8.01 -16.32
N PHE A 43 -2.24 8.47 -15.94
CA PHE A 43 -1.38 7.75 -15.00
C PHE A 43 -2.06 7.48 -13.65
N LEU A 44 -2.92 8.37 -13.18
CA LEU A 44 -3.61 8.22 -11.91
C LEU A 44 -4.75 7.20 -11.98
N THR A 45 -5.42 7.10 -13.12
CA THR A 45 -6.64 6.30 -13.28
C THR A 45 -6.43 4.95 -13.97
N ALA A 46 -5.31 4.76 -14.68
CA ALA A 46 -4.97 3.47 -15.26
C ALA A 46 -4.65 2.44 -14.16
N ALA A 47 -5.11 1.20 -14.35
CA ALA A 47 -4.91 0.11 -13.39
C ALA A 47 -4.98 -1.27 -14.04
N VAL A 48 -4.21 -2.22 -13.52
CA VAL A 48 -4.52 -3.65 -13.72
C VAL A 48 -5.51 -4.08 -12.64
N SER A 49 -6.78 -4.19 -13.02
CA SER A 49 -7.89 -4.47 -12.11
C SER A 49 -8.00 -5.94 -11.73
N THR A 50 -8.50 -6.19 -10.51
CA THR A 50 -8.75 -7.55 -10.00
C THR A 50 -9.77 -8.33 -10.86
N PRO A 51 -9.69 -9.68 -10.90
CA PRO A 51 -10.69 -10.52 -11.56
C PRO A 51 -12.09 -10.34 -10.96
N ALA A 52 -13.13 -10.73 -11.71
CA ALA A 52 -14.50 -10.75 -11.22
C ALA A 52 -14.65 -11.61 -9.96
N ASN A 53 -15.56 -11.25 -9.05
CA ASN A 53 -15.78 -12.02 -7.81
C ASN A 53 -16.28 -13.45 -8.06
N SER A 54 -16.92 -13.72 -9.20
CA SER A 54 -17.35 -15.06 -9.60
C SER A 54 -16.19 -16.04 -9.84
N LEU A 55 -14.97 -15.52 -10.05
CA LEU A 55 -13.76 -16.33 -10.25
C LEU A 55 -13.10 -16.72 -8.92
N GLY A 56 -13.63 -16.24 -7.79
CA GLY A 56 -13.13 -16.55 -6.45
C GLY A 56 -11.62 -16.32 -6.34
N HIS A 57 -10.91 -17.38 -5.94
CA HIS A 57 -9.46 -17.40 -5.79
C HIS A 57 -8.74 -18.19 -6.89
N SER A 58 -9.36 -18.36 -8.07
CA SER A 58 -8.70 -19.03 -9.19
C SER A 58 -7.32 -18.40 -9.45
N LEU A 59 -6.30 -19.25 -9.64
CA LEU A 59 -4.96 -18.81 -10.05
C LEU A 59 -4.97 -18.15 -11.43
N LEU A 60 -6.04 -18.39 -12.19
CA LEU A 60 -6.32 -17.80 -13.50
C LEU A 60 -5.12 -17.92 -14.43
N PHE A 61 -4.58 -19.13 -14.53
CA PHE A 61 -3.50 -19.40 -15.47
C PHE A 61 -3.99 -19.24 -16.91
N LEU A 62 -3.11 -18.81 -17.81
CA LEU A 62 -3.44 -18.67 -19.24
C LEU A 62 -3.91 -20.01 -19.84
N TRP A 63 -3.29 -21.11 -19.42
CA TRP A 63 -3.65 -22.48 -19.78
C TRP A 63 -4.72 -23.09 -18.87
N GLY A 64 -5.27 -22.32 -17.93
CA GLY A 64 -6.29 -22.75 -17.00
C GLY A 64 -7.65 -22.96 -17.67
N PRO A 65 -8.62 -23.60 -16.97
CA PRO A 65 -9.93 -23.92 -17.51
C PRO A 65 -10.76 -22.68 -17.89
N GLU A 66 -10.47 -21.53 -17.29
CA GLU A 66 -11.18 -20.27 -17.54
C GLU A 66 -10.79 -19.62 -18.88
N ALA A 67 -9.50 -19.66 -19.22
CA ALA A 67 -8.95 -18.98 -20.39
C ALA A 67 -8.61 -19.91 -21.56
N GLN A 68 -8.26 -21.18 -21.31
CA GLN A 68 -8.05 -22.21 -22.33
C GLN A 68 -7.10 -21.78 -23.46
N TRP A 69 -5.97 -21.16 -23.09
CA TRP A 69 -4.96 -20.60 -24.01
C TRP A 69 -5.41 -19.39 -24.85
N ASP A 70 -6.64 -18.91 -24.69
CA ASP A 70 -7.08 -17.65 -25.29
C ASP A 70 -6.56 -16.47 -24.47
N PHE A 71 -5.49 -15.83 -24.97
CA PHE A 71 -4.85 -14.69 -24.33
C PHE A 71 -5.76 -13.47 -24.23
N THR A 72 -6.59 -13.21 -25.25
CA THR A 72 -7.50 -12.07 -25.23
C THR A 72 -8.56 -12.25 -24.15
N ARG A 73 -9.16 -13.45 -24.09
CA ARG A 73 -10.10 -13.80 -23.04
C ARG A 73 -9.47 -13.76 -21.66
N TRP A 74 -8.24 -14.25 -21.52
CA TRP A 74 -7.49 -14.20 -20.26
C TRP A 74 -7.31 -12.76 -19.74
N CYS A 75 -6.94 -11.84 -20.62
CA CYS A 75 -6.87 -10.41 -20.29
C CYS A 75 -8.24 -9.86 -19.85
N GLN A 76 -9.32 -10.20 -20.57
CA GLN A 76 -10.69 -9.76 -20.25
C GLN A 76 -11.20 -10.30 -18.89
N LEU A 77 -10.75 -11.49 -18.49
CA LEU A 77 -11.09 -12.10 -17.21
C LEU A 77 -10.29 -11.53 -16.02
N GLY A 78 -9.32 -10.65 -16.27
CA GLY A 78 -8.46 -10.08 -15.24
C GLY A 78 -7.22 -10.94 -14.92
N GLY A 79 -6.82 -11.83 -15.82
CA GLY A 79 -5.66 -12.73 -15.62
C GLY A 79 -4.34 -12.00 -15.39
N LEU A 80 -4.19 -10.81 -15.96
CA LEU A 80 -3.05 -9.94 -15.72
C LEU A 80 -2.87 -9.59 -14.25
N TRP A 81 -3.94 -9.48 -13.46
CA TRP A 81 -3.82 -9.20 -12.03
C TRP A 81 -3.16 -10.36 -11.28
N ALA A 82 -3.65 -11.59 -11.49
CA ALA A 82 -3.07 -12.79 -10.87
C ALA A 82 -1.62 -13.00 -11.33
N PHE A 83 -1.35 -12.75 -12.63
CA PHE A 83 0.00 -12.79 -13.17
C PHE A 83 0.94 -11.83 -12.43
N VAL A 84 0.57 -10.56 -12.31
CA VAL A 84 1.40 -9.54 -11.63
C VAL A 84 1.55 -9.86 -10.14
N ALA A 85 0.49 -10.26 -9.46
CA ALA A 85 0.54 -10.59 -8.03
C ALA A 85 1.46 -11.78 -7.74
N LEU A 86 1.33 -12.88 -8.49
CA LEU A 86 2.12 -14.10 -8.29
C LEU A 86 3.58 -13.90 -8.71
N HIS A 87 3.84 -13.35 -9.91
CA HIS A 87 5.21 -13.08 -10.34
C HIS A 87 5.87 -12.02 -9.45
N GLY A 88 5.12 -11.02 -8.98
CA GLY A 88 5.57 -10.04 -8.01
C GLY A 88 5.99 -10.69 -6.69
N ALA A 89 5.21 -11.63 -6.16
CA ALA A 89 5.57 -12.38 -4.95
C ALA A 89 6.89 -13.15 -5.12
N PHE A 90 7.05 -13.88 -6.22
CA PHE A 90 8.30 -14.60 -6.51
C PHE A 90 9.48 -13.65 -6.76
N ALA A 91 9.25 -12.50 -7.40
CA ALA A 91 10.28 -11.48 -7.60
C ALA A 91 10.77 -10.88 -6.28
N LEU A 92 9.87 -10.65 -5.32
CA LEU A 92 10.25 -10.20 -3.96
C LEU A 92 11.08 -11.24 -3.22
N ILE A 93 10.72 -12.53 -3.33
CA ILE A 93 11.53 -13.63 -2.79
C ILE A 93 12.92 -13.64 -3.44
N GLY A 94 12.98 -13.60 -4.77
CA GLY A 94 14.23 -13.56 -5.53
C GLY A 94 15.09 -12.35 -5.18
N PHE A 95 14.49 -11.19 -4.96
CA PHE A 95 15.20 -9.98 -4.55
C PHE A 95 15.80 -10.09 -3.14
N CYS A 96 15.05 -10.66 -2.19
CA CYS A 96 15.57 -10.92 -0.84
C CYS A 96 16.72 -11.93 -0.87
N LEU A 97 16.58 -13.01 -1.65
CA LEU A 97 17.66 -13.99 -1.87
C LEU A 97 18.89 -13.35 -2.50
N ARG A 98 18.70 -12.45 -3.48
CA ARG A 98 19.80 -11.66 -4.08
C ARG A 98 20.51 -10.80 -3.04
N GLN A 99 19.79 -10.14 -2.13
CA GLN A 99 20.41 -9.36 -1.06
C GLN A 99 21.24 -10.24 -0.12
N LEU A 100 20.76 -11.44 0.21
CA LEU A 100 21.51 -12.42 1.00
C LEU A 100 22.76 -12.93 0.28
N GLU A 101 22.64 -13.24 -1.02
CA GLU A 101 23.74 -13.69 -1.85
C GLU A 101 24.83 -12.62 -1.95
N ILE A 102 24.47 -11.38 -2.27
CA ILE A 102 25.42 -10.26 -2.34
C ILE A 102 26.08 -10.05 -0.96
N ALA A 103 25.31 -10.08 0.13
CA ALA A 103 25.86 -9.91 1.47
C ALA A 103 26.90 -10.99 1.79
N ARG A 104 26.62 -12.24 1.41
CA ARG A 104 27.54 -13.37 1.58
C ARG A 104 28.79 -13.24 0.72
N LEU A 105 28.65 -12.85 -0.55
CA LEU A 105 29.77 -12.70 -1.49
C LEU A 105 30.72 -11.56 -1.09
N VAL A 106 30.19 -10.47 -0.56
CA VAL A 106 30.97 -9.31 -0.09
C VAL A 106 31.50 -9.52 1.33
N GLY A 107 30.93 -10.45 2.11
CA GLY A 107 31.32 -10.70 3.50
C GLY A 107 30.72 -9.72 4.52
N ILE A 108 29.56 -9.14 4.22
CA ILE A 108 28.83 -8.22 5.12
C ILE A 108 27.64 -8.91 5.79
N ARG A 109 27.20 -8.36 6.93
CA ARG A 109 26.04 -8.88 7.67
C ARG A 109 24.73 -8.59 6.88
N PRO A 110 23.78 -9.53 6.79
CA PRO A 110 22.63 -9.44 5.89
C PRO A 110 21.46 -8.56 6.39
N TYR A 111 21.73 -7.44 7.08
CA TYR A 111 20.66 -6.60 7.67
C TYR A 111 19.74 -5.96 6.62
N ASN A 112 20.22 -5.71 5.40
CA ASN A 112 19.38 -5.21 4.32
C ASN A 112 18.29 -6.22 3.91
N ALA A 113 18.64 -7.51 3.85
CA ALA A 113 17.68 -8.58 3.58
C ALA A 113 16.66 -8.73 4.72
N ILE A 114 17.12 -8.60 5.97
CA ILE A 114 16.23 -8.59 7.15
C ILE A 114 15.26 -7.42 7.09
N ALA A 115 15.73 -6.21 6.76
CA ALA A 115 14.86 -5.04 6.60
C ALA A 115 13.83 -5.23 5.49
N PHE A 116 14.22 -5.89 4.40
CA PHE A 116 13.34 -6.17 3.26
C PHE A 116 12.20 -7.17 3.57
N THR A 117 12.24 -7.84 4.72
CA THR A 117 11.11 -8.66 5.19
C THR A 117 9.86 -7.84 5.48
N GLY A 118 9.99 -6.57 5.87
CA GLY A 118 8.85 -5.67 6.07
C GLY A 118 8.02 -5.47 4.77
N PRO A 119 8.65 -5.04 3.66
CA PRO A 119 8.00 -4.99 2.35
C PRO A 119 7.36 -6.31 1.90
N ILE A 120 8.04 -7.45 2.11
CA ILE A 120 7.48 -8.77 1.80
C ILE A 120 6.21 -9.04 2.62
N ALA A 121 6.24 -8.78 3.94
CA ALA A 121 5.11 -8.99 4.82
C ALA A 121 3.89 -8.15 4.39
N VAL A 122 4.10 -6.89 3.99
CA VAL A 122 3.01 -6.03 3.49
C VAL A 122 2.46 -6.56 2.17
N PHE A 123 3.32 -6.91 1.21
CA PHE A 123 2.86 -7.42 -0.08
C PHE A 123 2.04 -8.70 0.09
N VAL A 124 2.58 -9.67 0.84
CA VAL A 124 1.92 -10.97 1.08
C VAL A 124 0.62 -10.78 1.87
N SER A 125 0.61 -9.95 2.92
CA SER A 125 -0.60 -9.73 3.72
C SER A 125 -1.71 -9.04 2.91
N VAL A 126 -1.38 -8.00 2.14
CA VAL A 126 -2.36 -7.16 1.43
C VAL A 126 -2.83 -7.78 0.11
N PHE A 127 -1.92 -8.32 -0.71
CA PHE A 127 -2.26 -8.80 -2.06
C PHE A 127 -2.59 -10.29 -2.10
N LEU A 128 -2.19 -11.08 -1.09
CA LEU A 128 -2.45 -12.51 -1.04
C LEU A 128 -3.35 -12.90 0.13
N MET A 129 -2.92 -12.69 1.38
CA MET A 129 -3.65 -13.17 2.56
C MET A 129 -5.02 -12.50 2.73
N TYR A 130 -5.09 -11.18 2.58
CA TYR A 130 -6.34 -10.43 2.68
C TYR A 130 -7.42 -10.96 1.71
N PRO A 131 -7.20 -10.97 0.38
CA PRO A 131 -8.21 -11.48 -0.54
C PRO A 131 -8.47 -12.98 -0.37
N LEU A 132 -7.48 -13.79 0.05
CA LEU A 132 -7.69 -15.21 0.38
C LEU A 132 -8.67 -15.42 1.54
N GLY A 133 -8.68 -14.53 2.53
CA GLY A 133 -9.69 -14.55 3.61
C GLY A 133 -11.05 -13.97 3.21
N GLN A 134 -11.09 -13.11 2.18
CA GLN A 134 -12.32 -12.61 1.57
C GLN A 134 -12.87 -13.57 0.50
N SER A 135 -13.97 -13.22 -0.17
CA SER A 135 -14.62 -14.15 -1.11
C SER A 135 -13.89 -14.37 -2.44
N GLY A 136 -12.81 -13.62 -2.72
CA GLY A 136 -12.05 -13.76 -3.96
C GLY A 136 -11.05 -12.63 -4.20
N TRP A 137 -10.23 -12.77 -5.25
CA TRP A 137 -9.25 -11.77 -5.66
C TRP A 137 -9.86 -10.40 -5.96
N PHE A 138 -11.15 -10.35 -6.29
CA PHE A 138 -11.90 -9.11 -6.53
C PHE A 138 -11.69 -8.06 -5.43
N PHE A 139 -11.58 -8.48 -4.17
CA PHE A 139 -11.42 -7.60 -3.02
C PHE A 139 -9.97 -7.16 -2.76
N ALA A 140 -9.00 -7.76 -3.44
CA ALA A 140 -7.62 -7.29 -3.37
C ALA A 140 -7.50 -5.86 -3.94
N PRO A 141 -6.39 -5.16 -3.67
CA PRO A 141 -6.12 -3.91 -4.35
C PRO A 141 -5.84 -4.15 -5.85
N SER A 142 -6.41 -3.31 -6.70
CA SER A 142 -6.00 -3.22 -8.11
C SER A 142 -4.63 -2.53 -8.21
N PHE A 143 -3.80 -2.92 -9.17
CA PHE A 143 -2.51 -2.27 -9.40
C PHE A 143 -2.69 -0.97 -10.19
N GLY A 144 -2.96 0.13 -9.49
CA GLY A 144 -3.07 1.48 -10.06
C GLY A 144 -3.32 2.53 -8.96
N VAL A 145 -2.95 3.79 -9.20
CA VAL A 145 -2.97 4.84 -8.16
C VAL A 145 -4.37 5.03 -7.58
N ALA A 146 -5.37 5.33 -8.42
CA ALA A 146 -6.76 5.44 -7.99
C ALA A 146 -7.32 4.11 -7.45
N GLY A 147 -6.82 2.97 -7.96
CA GLY A 147 -7.17 1.64 -7.46
C GLY A 147 -6.79 1.44 -6.00
N ILE A 148 -5.60 1.92 -5.60
CA ILE A 148 -5.15 1.91 -4.20
C ILE A 148 -5.94 2.91 -3.34
N PHE A 149 -6.22 4.12 -3.82
CA PHE A 149 -7.05 5.07 -3.07
C PHE A 149 -8.45 4.51 -2.79
N ARG A 150 -9.06 3.87 -3.80
CA ARG A 150 -10.34 3.16 -3.62
C ARG A 150 -10.23 2.07 -2.54
N PHE A 151 -9.12 1.33 -2.51
CA PHE A 151 -8.87 0.30 -1.51
C PHE A 151 -8.73 0.87 -0.09
N ILE A 152 -8.04 1.99 0.08
CA ILE A 152 -7.91 2.69 1.38
C ILE A 152 -9.29 3.12 1.88
N LEU A 153 -10.11 3.75 1.03
CA LEU A 153 -11.46 4.16 1.38
C LEU A 153 -12.37 2.97 1.69
N PHE A 154 -12.20 1.86 0.96
CA PHE A 154 -12.88 0.61 1.27
C PHE A 154 -12.48 0.07 2.65
N PHE A 155 -11.18 0.05 2.98
CA PHE A 155 -10.70 -0.40 4.29
C PHE A 155 -11.25 0.46 5.42
N GLN A 156 -11.27 1.78 5.24
CA GLN A 156 -11.87 2.65 6.22
C GLN A 156 -13.38 2.37 6.36
N GLY A 157 -14.08 2.31 5.24
CA GLY A 157 -15.51 2.19 5.18
C GLY A 157 -16.08 0.85 5.65
N PHE A 158 -15.34 -0.24 5.49
CA PHE A 158 -15.82 -1.59 5.82
C PHE A 158 -15.12 -2.18 7.06
N HIS A 159 -13.91 -1.71 7.37
CA HIS A 159 -13.12 -2.25 8.47
C HIS A 159 -12.84 -1.24 9.59
N ASN A 160 -13.20 0.04 9.41
CA ASN A 160 -12.81 1.13 10.32
C ASN A 160 -11.31 1.09 10.63
N TRP A 161 -10.51 0.92 9.58
CA TRP A 161 -9.11 0.51 9.70
C TRP A 161 -8.23 1.49 10.47
N THR A 162 -8.56 2.79 10.46
CA THR A 162 -7.84 3.79 11.29
C THR A 162 -7.95 3.52 12.78
N LEU A 163 -9.00 2.82 13.23
CA LEU A 163 -9.18 2.45 14.64
C LEU A 163 -8.36 1.23 15.06
N ASN A 164 -7.78 0.50 14.11
CA ASN A 164 -7.03 -0.69 14.42
C ASN A 164 -5.65 -0.35 15.04
N PRO A 165 -5.30 -0.88 16.23
CA PRO A 165 -4.03 -0.58 16.87
C PRO A 165 -2.82 -1.07 16.07
N PHE A 166 -2.95 -2.15 15.30
CA PHE A 166 -1.90 -2.61 14.39
C PHE A 166 -1.64 -1.62 13.25
N HIS A 167 -2.70 -0.99 12.74
CA HIS A 167 -2.55 0.11 11.78
C HIS A 167 -1.86 1.32 12.42
N MET A 168 -2.28 1.71 13.63
CA MET A 168 -1.67 2.84 14.36
C MET A 168 -0.17 2.60 14.61
N MET A 169 0.23 1.39 15.01
CA MET A 169 1.65 1.01 15.14
C MET A 169 2.38 1.08 13.80
N GLY A 170 1.73 0.69 12.70
CA GLY A 170 2.26 0.86 11.34
C GLY A 170 2.49 2.32 10.97
N VAL A 171 1.51 3.20 11.23
CA VAL A 171 1.62 4.64 11.03
C VAL A 171 2.77 5.21 11.86
N ALA A 172 2.87 4.84 13.14
CA ALA A 172 3.97 5.26 14.01
C ALA A 172 5.34 4.81 13.49
N GLY A 173 5.45 3.59 12.96
CA GLY A 173 6.71 3.09 12.38
C GLY A 173 7.11 3.81 11.09
N ILE A 174 6.16 4.12 10.20
CA ILE A 174 6.46 4.85 8.94
C ILE A 174 6.76 6.32 9.20
N LEU A 175 5.92 7.02 9.97
CA LEU A 175 6.16 8.42 10.31
C LEU A 175 7.39 8.56 11.21
N GLY A 176 7.60 7.63 12.14
CA GLY A 176 8.81 7.56 12.95
C GLY A 176 10.06 7.27 12.12
N GLY A 177 9.99 6.39 11.12
CA GLY A 177 11.07 6.14 10.17
C GLY A 177 11.41 7.38 9.33
N ALA A 178 10.40 8.10 8.85
CA ALA A 178 10.59 9.36 8.12
C ALA A 178 11.22 10.45 9.01
N LEU A 179 10.74 10.57 10.26
CA LEU A 179 11.32 11.46 11.27
C LEU A 179 12.79 11.11 11.53
N LEU A 180 13.10 9.84 11.78
CA LEU A 180 14.46 9.36 12.01
C LEU A 180 15.38 9.61 10.80
N CYS A 181 14.87 9.43 9.58
CA CYS A 181 15.61 9.74 8.36
C CYS A 181 15.96 11.23 8.28
N ALA A 182 14.99 12.11 8.49
CA ALA A 182 15.17 13.55 8.41
C ALA A 182 16.08 14.07 9.53
N ILE A 183 15.81 13.68 10.79
CA ILE A 183 16.57 14.16 11.95
C ILE A 183 18.01 13.65 11.93
N HIS A 184 18.25 12.41 11.51
CA HIS A 184 19.61 11.86 11.42
C HIS A 184 20.40 12.56 10.33
N GLY A 185 19.84 12.66 9.12
CA GLY A 185 20.50 13.35 8.00
C GLY A 185 20.82 14.80 8.35
N ALA A 186 19.85 15.55 8.86
CA ALA A 186 20.06 16.93 9.28
C ALA A 186 21.10 17.08 10.39
N THR A 187 21.11 16.16 11.38
CA THR A 187 22.09 16.22 12.48
C THR A 187 23.51 15.97 11.96
N VAL A 188 23.70 14.99 11.07
CA VAL A 188 25.02 14.69 10.50
C VAL A 188 25.53 15.93 9.74
N GLU A 189 24.74 16.49 8.84
CA GLU A 189 25.12 17.66 8.03
C GLU A 189 25.44 18.90 8.89
N ASN A 190 24.78 19.07 10.04
CA ASN A 190 24.99 20.22 10.93
C ASN A 190 26.02 19.95 12.03
N THR A 191 26.68 18.80 12.03
CA THR A 191 27.76 18.47 12.97
C THR A 191 29.02 17.97 12.27
N LEU A 192 29.14 18.23 10.96
CA LEU A 192 30.33 17.95 10.17
C LEU A 192 31.57 18.62 10.79
N PHE A 193 32.71 17.95 10.67
CA PHE A 193 34.00 18.60 10.85
C PHE A 193 34.33 19.46 9.63
N GLU A 194 35.16 20.49 9.84
CA GLU A 194 35.71 21.29 8.76
C GLU A 194 36.91 20.56 8.16
N ASP A 195 36.65 19.64 7.22
CA ASP A 195 37.66 18.78 6.59
C ASP A 195 38.16 19.34 5.23
N GLY A 196 37.78 20.58 4.88
CA GLY A 196 38.24 21.26 3.66
C GLY A 196 37.79 22.73 3.58
N GLU A 197 38.46 23.51 2.73
CA GLU A 197 38.31 24.98 2.63
C GLU A 197 37.07 25.45 1.83
N GLY A 198 36.31 24.51 1.25
CA GLY A 198 35.18 24.83 0.39
C GLY A 198 33.93 25.17 1.19
N SER A 199 33.22 26.24 0.82
CA SER A 199 31.89 26.53 1.39
C SER A 199 30.84 25.46 1.05
N ASN A 200 31.07 24.68 -0.01
CA ASN A 200 30.35 23.45 -0.28
C ASN A 200 31.15 22.25 0.28
N THR A 201 30.62 21.66 1.34
CA THR A 201 31.30 20.68 2.19
C THR A 201 31.33 19.27 1.61
N PHE A 202 30.59 18.95 0.55
CA PHE A 202 30.52 17.58 0.01
C PHE A 202 31.86 17.03 -0.50
N ARG A 203 32.78 17.90 -0.92
CA ARG A 203 34.12 17.48 -1.40
C ARG A 203 35.11 17.20 -0.27
N ALA A 204 34.78 17.57 0.96
CA ALA A 204 35.60 17.36 2.14
C ALA A 204 35.38 15.97 2.77
N PHE A 205 34.99 14.98 1.97
CA PHE A 205 34.78 13.61 2.40
C PHE A 205 35.46 12.64 1.43
N GLU A 206 36.22 11.70 1.98
CA GLU A 206 36.88 10.63 1.24
C GLU A 206 36.30 9.27 1.68
N PRO A 207 35.75 8.45 0.77
CA PRO A 207 35.15 7.16 1.13
C PRO A 207 36.07 6.18 1.88
N THR A 208 37.38 6.37 1.79
CA THR A 208 38.40 5.52 2.43
C THR A 208 38.98 6.10 3.74
N GLN A 209 38.52 7.27 4.19
CA GLN A 209 39.00 7.90 5.43
C GLN A 209 38.65 7.06 6.68
N ALA A 210 39.50 7.12 7.70
CA ALA A 210 39.31 6.36 8.94
C ALA A 210 38.46 7.13 9.96
N GLU A 211 38.54 8.45 9.92
CA GLU A 211 37.89 9.37 10.85
C GLU A 211 36.40 9.52 10.55
N GLU A 212 35.60 9.69 11.61
CA GLU A 212 34.20 10.06 11.44
C GLU A 212 34.08 11.49 10.92
N THR A 213 33.30 11.70 9.85
CA THR A 213 33.12 13.01 9.20
C THR A 213 32.30 14.02 10.04
N TYR A 214 31.69 13.57 11.14
CA TYR A 214 30.84 14.41 12.00
C TYR A 214 31.03 14.09 13.48
N SER A 215 30.89 15.11 14.33
CA SER A 215 31.07 15.01 15.79
C SER A 215 29.85 14.40 16.49
N MET A 216 29.96 13.14 16.91
CA MET A 216 28.93 12.48 17.71
C MET A 216 28.72 13.14 19.08
N VAL A 217 29.79 13.67 19.67
CA VAL A 217 29.74 14.32 20.99
C VAL A 217 28.95 15.62 20.92
N THR A 218 29.18 16.44 19.88
CA THR A 218 28.42 17.68 19.65
C THR A 218 26.96 17.38 19.37
N ALA A 219 26.69 16.40 18.49
CA ALA A 219 25.33 15.95 18.20
C ALA A 219 24.60 15.44 19.47
N ASN A 220 25.28 14.64 20.29
CA ASN A 220 24.73 14.12 21.54
C ASN A 220 24.39 15.24 22.52
N ARG A 221 25.31 16.20 22.72
CA ARG A 221 25.08 17.34 23.59
C ARG A 221 23.91 18.19 23.11
N PHE A 222 23.86 18.52 21.82
CA PHE A 222 22.77 19.28 21.21
C PHE A 222 21.41 18.63 21.51
N TRP A 223 21.25 17.35 21.17
CA TRP A 223 19.97 16.65 21.39
C TRP A 223 19.65 16.45 22.87
N SER A 224 20.64 16.23 23.72
CA SER A 224 20.42 16.12 25.17
C SER A 224 19.89 17.43 25.77
N GLN A 225 20.37 18.57 25.27
CA GLN A 225 19.92 19.89 25.70
C GLN A 225 18.55 20.26 25.11
N ILE A 226 18.31 19.93 23.83
CA ILE A 226 17.09 20.32 23.11
C ILE A 226 15.90 19.39 23.40
N PHE A 227 16.14 18.07 23.44
CA PHE A 227 15.09 17.05 23.53
C PHE A 227 15.18 16.22 24.82
N GLY A 228 16.12 16.52 25.71
CA GLY A 228 16.30 15.84 27.00
C GLY A 228 16.98 14.47 26.93
N ILE A 229 17.06 13.87 25.73
CA ILE A 229 17.72 12.59 25.47
C ILE A 229 18.46 12.65 24.14
N ALA A 230 19.52 11.85 24.00
CA ALA A 230 20.24 11.71 22.75
C ALA A 230 20.84 10.31 22.60
N PHE A 231 21.02 9.89 21.35
CA PHE A 231 21.85 8.73 21.05
C PHE A 231 23.30 9.02 21.45
N SER A 232 23.96 8.07 22.08
CA SER A 232 25.40 8.10 22.40
C SER A 232 26.18 6.98 21.71
N ASN A 233 25.47 6.00 21.11
CA ASN A 233 26.05 4.86 20.42
C ASN A 233 25.58 4.82 18.97
N LYS A 234 26.51 5.00 18.01
CA LYS A 234 26.21 5.00 16.58
C LYS A 234 25.62 3.67 16.09
N ARG A 235 26.07 2.53 16.61
CA ARG A 235 25.55 1.21 16.21
C ARG A 235 24.09 1.03 16.63
N TRP A 236 23.75 1.45 17.85
CA TRP A 236 22.37 1.44 18.33
C TRP A 236 21.47 2.37 17.50
N LEU A 237 21.94 3.58 17.21
CA LEU A 237 21.21 4.54 16.36
C LEU A 237 20.83 3.90 15.02
N HIS A 238 21.78 3.32 14.29
CA HIS A 238 21.52 2.75 12.97
C HIS A 238 20.66 1.47 13.04
N PHE A 239 20.82 0.66 14.09
CA PHE A 239 19.91 -0.46 14.32
C PHE A 239 18.48 0.02 14.59
N PHE A 240 18.31 1.10 15.35
CA PHE A 240 17.00 1.68 15.64
C PHE A 240 16.33 2.26 14.38
N MET A 241 17.11 2.88 13.49
CA MET A 241 16.64 3.33 12.17
C MET A 241 16.14 2.18 11.28
N LEU A 242 16.70 0.97 11.42
CA LEU A 242 16.17 -0.23 10.79
C LEU A 242 14.90 -0.71 11.52
N PHE A 243 14.97 -0.81 12.85
CA PHE A 243 13.94 -1.41 13.69
C PHE A 243 12.58 -0.72 13.57
N VAL A 244 12.54 0.62 13.66
CA VAL A 244 11.29 1.40 13.71
C VAL A 244 10.39 1.19 12.47
N PRO A 245 10.84 1.48 11.24
CA PRO A 245 10.00 1.30 10.06
C PRO A 245 9.70 -0.18 9.76
N VAL A 246 10.66 -1.08 9.98
CA VAL A 246 10.48 -2.52 9.71
C VAL A 246 9.41 -3.09 10.65
N THR A 247 9.49 -2.78 11.95
CA THR A 247 8.48 -3.22 12.93
C THR A 247 7.11 -2.64 12.59
N GLY A 248 7.03 -1.36 12.19
CA GLY A 248 5.77 -0.75 11.74
C GLY A 248 5.11 -1.51 10.58
N LEU A 249 5.88 -1.84 9.54
CA LEU A 249 5.38 -2.62 8.40
C LEU A 249 4.87 -4.00 8.82
N TRP A 250 5.59 -4.68 9.72
CA TRP A 250 5.17 -5.98 10.28
C TRP A 250 3.88 -5.87 11.09
N MET A 251 3.75 -4.86 11.96
CA MET A 251 2.53 -4.65 12.75
C MET A 251 1.33 -4.40 11.85
N CYS A 252 1.45 -3.53 10.85
CA CYS A 252 0.38 -3.27 9.89
C CYS A 252 -0.05 -4.55 9.16
N SER A 253 0.93 -5.39 8.75
CA SER A 253 0.68 -6.66 8.07
C SER A 253 -0.13 -7.63 8.94
N ILE A 254 0.15 -7.71 10.25
CA ILE A 254 -0.60 -8.55 11.19
C ILE A 254 -2.07 -8.11 11.24
N GLY A 255 -2.33 -6.79 11.35
CA GLY A 255 -3.70 -6.31 11.39
C GLY A 255 -4.45 -6.55 10.07
N VAL A 256 -3.79 -6.47 8.91
CA VAL A 256 -4.38 -6.83 7.61
C VAL A 256 -4.76 -8.32 7.55
N VAL A 257 -3.94 -9.21 8.12
CA VAL A 257 -4.29 -10.64 8.24
C VAL A 257 -5.54 -10.83 9.10
N GLY A 258 -5.70 -10.07 10.19
CA GLY A 258 -6.95 -10.05 10.97
C GLY A 258 -8.16 -9.61 10.14
N LEU A 259 -7.99 -8.57 9.32
CA LEU A 259 -9.05 -8.08 8.42
C LEU A 259 -9.42 -9.08 7.33
N ALA A 260 -8.50 -9.96 6.91
CA ALA A 260 -8.79 -11.06 5.99
C ALA A 260 -9.94 -11.93 6.52
N LEU A 261 -10.00 -12.12 7.83
CA LEU A 261 -11.04 -12.90 8.53
C LEU A 261 -12.19 -12.04 9.06
N ASN A 262 -12.22 -10.75 8.70
CA ASN A 262 -13.12 -9.75 9.28
C ASN A 262 -13.00 -9.59 10.81
N LEU A 263 -11.88 -10.00 11.42
CA LEU A 263 -11.54 -9.64 12.80
C LEU A 263 -11.09 -8.18 12.85
N ARG A 264 -12.03 -7.30 13.24
CA ARG A 264 -11.88 -5.84 13.18
C ARG A 264 -11.87 -5.25 14.59
N ALA A 265 -11.08 -4.20 14.79
CA ALA A 265 -11.30 -3.25 15.88
C ALA A 265 -12.35 -2.22 15.40
N TYR A 266 -13.59 -2.68 15.22
CA TYR A 266 -14.60 -1.89 14.51
C TYR A 266 -15.31 -0.87 15.42
N ASP A 267 -15.57 -1.24 16.67
CA ASP A 267 -16.28 -0.45 17.66
C ASP A 267 -15.70 -0.61 19.07
N PHE A 268 -16.04 0.36 19.92
CA PHE A 268 -15.88 0.25 21.36
C PHE A 268 -17.25 -0.05 21.96
N VAL A 269 -17.44 -1.27 22.45
CA VAL A 269 -18.74 -1.74 22.99
C VAL A 269 -19.26 -0.80 24.09
N SER A 270 -18.38 -0.30 24.96
CA SER A 270 -18.78 0.66 26.01
C SER A 270 -19.33 1.97 25.46
N GLN A 271 -18.78 2.47 24.34
CA GLN A 271 -19.30 3.68 23.69
C GLN A 271 -20.63 3.42 22.98
N GLU A 272 -20.79 2.26 22.36
CA GLU A 272 -22.05 1.89 21.68
C GLU A 272 -23.19 1.71 22.68
N LEU A 273 -22.92 1.10 23.84
CA LEU A 273 -23.90 1.00 24.92
C LEU A 273 -24.31 2.37 25.44
N ARG A 274 -23.33 3.26 25.68
CA ARG A 274 -23.62 4.61 26.18
C ARG A 274 -24.42 5.43 25.17
N ALA A 275 -24.06 5.39 23.89
CA ALA A 275 -24.77 6.11 22.84
C ALA A 275 -26.18 5.55 22.57
N ALA A 276 -26.43 4.27 22.88
CA ALA A 276 -27.76 3.68 22.78
C ALA A 276 -28.70 4.13 23.91
N GLU A 277 -28.16 4.38 25.10
CA GLU A 277 -28.90 4.85 26.28
C GLU A 277 -29.09 6.38 26.28
N ASP A 278 -28.13 7.11 25.76
CA ASP A 278 -28.02 8.57 25.82
C ASP A 278 -27.92 9.14 24.40
N PRO A 279 -29.05 9.56 23.77
CA PRO A 279 -29.06 10.07 22.39
C PRO A 279 -28.26 11.35 22.18
N GLU A 280 -27.91 12.06 23.25
CA GLU A 280 -27.08 13.26 23.22
C GLU A 280 -25.58 12.94 23.39
N PHE A 281 -25.23 11.69 23.70
CA PHE A 281 -23.84 11.26 23.87
C PHE A 281 -23.13 11.13 22.51
N GLU A 282 -22.37 12.16 22.16
CA GLU A 282 -21.52 12.16 20.98
C GLU A 282 -20.03 12.21 21.32
N THR A 283 -19.24 11.41 20.60
CA THR A 283 -17.79 11.42 20.63
C THR A 283 -17.25 11.42 19.21
N PHE A 284 -15.99 11.78 19.02
CA PHE A 284 -15.39 11.72 17.68
C PHE A 284 -15.45 10.30 17.07
N SER A 285 -15.40 9.26 17.90
CA SER A 285 -15.56 7.86 17.49
C SER A 285 -16.98 7.58 16.95
N SER A 286 -18.02 8.06 17.63
CA SER A 286 -19.41 7.89 17.16
C SER A 286 -19.70 8.73 15.92
N ILE A 287 -19.10 9.92 15.80
CA ILE A 287 -19.19 10.79 14.61
C ILE A 287 -18.48 10.15 13.40
N LEU A 288 -17.26 9.62 13.57
CA LEU A 288 -16.51 8.97 12.49
C LEU A 288 -17.28 7.77 11.91
N ARG A 289 -18.02 7.04 12.77
CA ARG A 289 -18.85 5.89 12.40
C ARG A 289 -20.15 6.31 11.70
N THR A 290 -20.78 7.39 12.15
CA THR A 290 -22.13 7.80 11.72
C THR A 290 -22.11 8.75 10.51
N PHE A 291 -21.20 9.74 10.46
CA PHE A 291 -21.34 10.89 9.56
C PHE A 291 -20.42 10.92 8.33
N TYR A 292 -19.18 10.40 8.38
CA TYR A 292 -18.21 10.73 7.32
C TYR A 292 -17.69 9.59 6.44
N LEU A 293 -17.55 8.34 6.92
CA LEU A 293 -16.79 7.33 6.15
C LEU A 293 -17.43 5.93 6.06
N THR A 294 -18.10 5.47 7.12
CA THR A 294 -18.40 4.03 7.27
C THR A 294 -19.83 3.66 6.85
N LYS A 295 -20.85 4.29 7.45
CA LYS A 295 -22.27 3.96 7.15
C LYS A 295 -22.80 4.64 5.89
N VAL A 296 -22.54 5.93 5.69
CA VAL A 296 -23.10 6.70 4.55
C VAL A 296 -22.26 6.51 3.29
N PHE A 297 -20.96 6.84 3.31
CA PHE A 297 -20.13 6.85 2.11
C PHE A 297 -19.80 5.44 1.58
N ALA A 298 -19.35 4.52 2.44
CA ALA A 298 -18.92 3.20 2.00
C ALA A 298 -20.07 2.19 1.80
N LEU A 299 -20.97 2.08 2.77
CA LEU A 299 -22.12 1.17 2.70
C LEU A 299 -23.30 1.77 1.89
N GLY A 300 -23.51 3.08 1.93
CA GLY A 300 -24.59 3.75 1.19
C GLY A 300 -24.26 4.10 -0.27
N TRP A 301 -23.05 4.59 -0.57
CA TRP A 301 -22.68 5.10 -1.91
C TRP A 301 -21.72 4.20 -2.71
N LEU A 302 -20.71 3.59 -2.07
CA LEU A 302 -19.72 2.73 -2.76
C LEU A 302 -20.20 1.29 -3.00
N GLN A 303 -21.08 0.74 -2.15
CA GLN A 303 -21.63 -0.62 -2.35
C GLN A 303 -22.44 -0.78 -3.65
N PRO A 304 -23.36 0.13 -4.02
CA PRO A 304 -24.14 0.01 -5.25
C PRO A 304 -23.28 0.01 -6.53
N ILE A 305 -22.11 0.64 -6.49
CA ILE A 305 -21.18 0.75 -7.63
C ILE A 305 -20.31 -0.52 -7.76
N ASN A 306 -20.15 -1.31 -6.68
CA ASN A 306 -19.55 -2.64 -6.75
C ASN A 306 -20.61 -3.68 -7.18
N LEU A 307 -20.82 -3.75 -8.49
CA LEU A 307 -21.90 -4.41 -9.24
C LEU A 307 -22.13 -5.93 -9.02
N THR A 308 -21.40 -6.61 -8.13
CA THR A 308 -21.60 -8.05 -7.88
C THR A 308 -22.74 -8.37 -6.90
N LYS A 309 -23.26 -7.36 -6.19
CA LYS A 309 -24.55 -7.45 -5.50
C LYS A 309 -25.51 -6.45 -6.14
N THR A 310 -26.57 -6.92 -6.78
CA THR A 310 -27.69 -6.07 -7.22
C THR A 310 -28.42 -5.53 -5.99
N LEU A 311 -27.94 -4.41 -5.44
CA LEU A 311 -28.55 -3.73 -4.29
C LEU A 311 -29.42 -2.58 -4.80
N TYR A 312 -30.74 -2.80 -4.84
CA TYR A 312 -31.70 -1.71 -5.03
C TYR A 312 -31.90 -0.96 -3.70
N SER A 313 -31.48 0.31 -3.63
CA SER A 313 -31.81 1.19 -2.50
C SER A 313 -33.05 2.03 -2.83
N PRO A 314 -34.12 2.02 -2.02
CA PRO A 314 -35.31 2.84 -2.25
C PRO A 314 -35.00 4.34 -2.13
N LYS A 315 -35.63 5.16 -3.00
CA LYS A 315 -35.50 6.63 -3.07
C LYS A 315 -35.69 7.40 -1.73
N LYS A 316 -36.14 6.78 -0.64
CA LYS A 316 -36.27 7.43 0.68
C LYS A 316 -34.92 7.87 1.29
N PHE A 317 -33.80 7.28 0.88
CA PHE A 317 -32.47 7.74 1.30
C PHE A 317 -32.03 9.06 0.64
N TYR A 318 -32.68 9.50 -0.44
CA TYR A 318 -32.38 10.79 -1.10
C TYR A 318 -33.02 12.00 -0.39
N LEU A 319 -34.00 11.83 0.52
CA LEU A 319 -34.69 12.98 1.10
C LEU A 319 -33.84 13.74 2.14
N ALA A 320 -32.90 13.06 2.80
CA ALA A 320 -31.88 13.72 3.62
C ALA A 320 -30.78 14.40 2.77
N VAL A 321 -30.68 14.04 1.48
CA VAL A 321 -29.62 14.50 0.56
C VAL A 321 -29.91 15.89 -0.02
N THR A 322 -31.17 16.34 -0.05
CA THR A 322 -31.51 17.68 -0.56
C THR A 322 -31.19 18.79 0.45
N LEU A 323 -31.17 18.50 1.76
CA LEU A 323 -30.96 19.53 2.79
C LEU A 323 -29.52 20.04 2.89
N CYS A 324 -28.53 19.28 2.42
CA CYS A 324 -27.12 19.70 2.46
C CYS A 324 -26.69 20.49 1.20
N ASN A 325 -27.38 20.31 0.07
CA ASN A 325 -27.10 21.06 -1.17
C ASN A 325 -27.80 22.43 -1.26
N LEU A 326 -28.64 22.80 -0.29
CA LEU A 326 -29.27 24.12 -0.20
C LEU A 326 -28.49 25.12 0.69
N GLY A 327 -27.35 24.72 1.26
CA GLY A 327 -26.53 25.60 2.12
C GLY A 327 -25.35 26.30 1.44
N LEU A 328 -25.19 26.17 0.12
CA LEU A 328 -24.10 26.80 -0.66
C LEU A 328 -24.59 27.73 -1.78
N LEU A 329 -25.87 28.10 -1.76
CA LEU A 329 -26.46 29.12 -2.61
C LEU A 329 -27.35 30.05 -1.78
N THR A 330 -26.71 30.88 -0.95
CA THR A 330 -27.17 32.24 -0.57
C THR A 330 -25.95 33.08 -0.28
#